data_AF-A0A962NIJ0-F1
#
_entry.id   AF-A0A962NIJ0-F1
#
_cell.length_a   1.000
_cell.length_b   1.000
_cell.length_c   1.000
_cell.angle_alpha   90.00
_cell.angle_beta   90.00
_cell.angle_gamma   90.00
#
_symmetry.space_group_name_H-M   'P 1'
#
loop_
_entity.id
_entity.type
_entity.pdbx_description
1 polymer ?
#
loop_
_entity_poly.entity_id
_entity_poly.type
_entity_poly.pdbx_seq_one_letter_code
_entity_poly.pdbx_strand_id
1 'polypeptide(L)'
;MGMYSASSEPFNLARDCQAIMVPGGEAVKLPAGSIGYITQSLGGSFTVYLDGNLFRIAGEDADALGKPVPPRPQLPDDATDADVEDLIWKQLKTCYDPEIPVDVVELGLIYECVL
;
A
#
# COMPACT_ATOMS: atom_id res chain seq x y z
N MET A 1 24.57 -3.95 -1.89
CA MET A 1 23.58 -3.99 -2.99
C MET A 1 22.63 -5.14 -2.70
N GLY A 2 21.56 -4.89 -1.93
CA GLY A 2 20.71 -5.97 -1.43
C GLY A 2 19.71 -5.45 -0.39
N MET A 3 18.93 -4.44 -0.77
CA MET A 3 17.75 -4.03 -0.01
C MET A 3 16.53 -4.58 -0.72
N TYR A 4 16.28 -5.88 -0.60
CA TYR A 4 14.96 -6.44 -0.84
C TYR A 4 14.71 -7.42 0.30
N SER A 5 13.71 -7.09 1.13
CA SER A 5 13.26 -7.92 2.26
C SER A 5 13.06 -9.37 1.82
N ALA A 6 13.36 -10.31 2.71
CA ALA A 6 13.29 -11.76 2.52
C ALA A 6 11.85 -12.32 2.37
N SER A 7 10.90 -11.52 1.89
CA SER A 7 9.47 -11.84 1.83
C SER A 7 8.82 -11.46 0.49
N SER A 8 9.50 -11.70 -0.63
CA SER A 8 8.90 -11.53 -1.96
C SER A 8 7.90 -12.66 -2.22
N GLU A 9 6.61 -12.32 -2.26
CA GLU A 9 5.54 -13.27 -2.54
C GLU A 9 5.24 -13.31 -4.04
N PRO A 10 5.36 -14.46 -4.73
CA PRO A 10 5.02 -14.55 -6.14
C PRO A 10 3.51 -14.35 -6.35
N PHE A 11 3.14 -13.64 -7.41
CA PHE A 11 1.75 -13.49 -7.82
C PHE A 11 1.58 -13.76 -9.32
N ASN A 12 0.33 -14.01 -9.70
CA ASN A 12 -0.12 -14.00 -11.09
C ASN A 12 -1.39 -13.15 -11.16
N LEU A 13 -1.42 -12.14 -12.04
CA LEU A 13 -2.59 -11.29 -12.20
C LEU A 13 -3.79 -12.08 -12.72
N ALA A 14 -4.84 -12.18 -11.92
CA ALA A 14 -6.08 -12.87 -12.29
C ALA A 14 -6.88 -12.14 -13.39
N ARG A 15 -6.70 -10.83 -13.49
CA ARG A 15 -7.34 -9.95 -14.47
C ARG A 15 -6.43 -8.77 -14.80
N ASP A 16 -6.80 -8.04 -15.85
CA ASP A 16 -6.22 -6.74 -16.13
C ASP A 16 -6.38 -5.82 -14.91
N CYS A 17 -5.31 -5.13 -14.55
CA CYS A 17 -5.25 -4.32 -13.33
C CYS A 17 -4.62 -2.96 -13.61
N GLN A 18 -5.20 -1.90 -13.05
CA GLN A 18 -4.60 -0.57 -13.11
C GLN A 18 -3.54 -0.44 -12.02
N ALA A 19 -2.38 0.08 -12.41
CA ALA A 19 -1.28 0.29 -11.51
C ALA A 19 -0.59 1.62 -11.80
N ILE A 20 0.14 2.13 -10.83
CA ILE A 20 0.95 3.34 -10.96
C ILE A 20 2.42 2.94 -10.95
N MET A 21 3.18 3.32 -11.97
CA MET A 21 4.61 3.05 -12.00
C MET A 21 5.33 3.81 -10.88
N VAL A 22 6.26 3.16 -10.18
CA VAL A 22 7.06 3.75 -9.10
C VAL A 22 8.51 3.87 -9.57
N PRO A 23 9.17 5.04 -9.44
CA PRO A 23 8.68 6.30 -8.86
C PRO A 23 7.98 7.23 -9.86
N GLY A 24 7.86 6.85 -11.13
CA GLY A 24 7.44 7.75 -12.22
C GLY A 24 6.01 8.30 -12.15
N GLY A 25 5.10 7.65 -11.41
CA GLY A 25 3.73 8.11 -11.21
C GLY A 25 2.77 7.87 -12.37
N GLU A 26 3.23 7.28 -13.47
CA GLU A 26 2.42 7.03 -14.66
C GLU A 26 1.41 5.90 -14.42
N ALA A 27 0.16 6.10 -14.87
CA ALA A 27 -0.87 5.06 -14.84
C ALA A 27 -0.66 4.07 -15.99
N VAL A 28 -0.49 2.80 -15.64
CA VAL A 28 -0.25 1.70 -16.56
C VAL A 28 -1.25 0.59 -16.30
N LYS A 29 -1.80 0.04 -17.38
CA LYS A 29 -2.68 -1.13 -17.31
C LYS A 29 -1.84 -2.40 -17.47
N LEU A 30 -1.71 -3.18 -16.40
CA LEU A 30 -1.01 -4.45 -16.40
C LEU A 30 -1.93 -5.55 -16.94
N PRO A 31 -1.49 -6.37 -17.91
CA PRO A 31 -2.33 -7.40 -18.50
C PRO A 31 -2.51 -8.61 -17.56
N ALA A 32 -3.69 -9.23 -17.63
CA ALA A 32 -3.95 -10.51 -16.97
C ALA A 32 -2.89 -11.57 -17.34
N GLY A 33 -2.55 -12.45 -16.40
CA GLY A 33 -1.53 -13.48 -16.60
C GLY A 33 -0.10 -13.00 -16.34
N SER A 34 0.12 -11.71 -16.06
CA SER A 34 1.45 -11.21 -15.74
C SER A 34 1.93 -11.75 -14.40
N ILE A 35 3.19 -12.16 -14.37
CA ILE A 35 3.82 -12.80 -13.22
C ILE A 35 4.86 -11.86 -12.63
N GLY A 36 4.87 -11.74 -11.31
CA GLY A 36 5.83 -10.92 -10.61
C GLY A 36 5.92 -11.28 -9.14
N TYR A 37 6.49 -10.36 -8.35
CA TYR A 37 6.60 -10.50 -6.91
C TYR A 37 5.97 -9.31 -6.20
N ILE A 38 5.14 -9.57 -5.19
CA ILE A 38 4.71 -8.55 -4.24
C ILE A 38 5.90 -8.27 -3.34
N THR A 39 6.38 -7.02 -3.35
CA THR A 39 7.53 -6.59 -2.56
C THR A 39 7.09 -5.95 -1.24
N GLN A 40 5.92 -5.32 -1.21
CA GLN A 40 5.33 -4.71 -0.03
C GLN A 40 3.80 -4.76 -0.06
N SER A 41 3.20 -4.92 1.12
CA SER A 41 1.76 -4.81 1.35
C SER A 41 1.55 -3.84 2.52
N LEU A 42 1.44 -2.55 2.24
CA LEU A 42 1.44 -1.48 3.25
C LEU A 42 0.31 -0.47 2.96
N GLY A 43 -0.33 0.04 4.02
CA GLY A 43 -1.22 1.20 3.95
C GLY A 43 -2.39 1.08 2.97
N GLY A 44 -2.90 -0.13 2.72
CA GLY A 44 -4.01 -0.35 1.80
C GLY A 44 -3.62 -0.35 0.32
N SER A 45 -2.36 -0.60 -0.01
CA SER A 45 -1.88 -0.81 -1.38
C SER A 45 -0.81 -1.90 -1.46
N PHE A 46 -0.55 -2.37 -2.68
CA PHE A 46 0.43 -3.41 -2.96
C PHE A 46 1.50 -2.85 -3.90
N THR A 47 2.76 -3.00 -3.52
CA THR A 47 3.87 -2.74 -4.43
C THR A 47 4.30 -4.06 -5.07
N VAL A 48 4.29 -4.11 -6.38
CA VAL A 48 4.66 -5.28 -7.17
C VAL A 48 5.85 -5.00 -8.07
N TYR A 49 6.70 -6.00 -8.24
CA TYR A 49 7.84 -5.99 -9.14
C TYR A 49 7.55 -6.89 -10.35
N LEU A 50 7.60 -6.32 -11.55
CA LEU A 50 7.25 -6.96 -12.81
C LEU A 50 8.14 -6.38 -13.93
N ASP A 51 8.79 -7.25 -14.69
CA ASP A 51 9.67 -6.90 -15.82
C ASP A 51 10.70 -5.78 -15.53
N GLY A 52 11.32 -5.80 -14.35
CA GLY A 52 12.33 -4.80 -13.98
C GLY A 52 11.77 -3.51 -13.39
N ASN A 53 10.45 -3.37 -13.31
CA ASN A 53 9.77 -2.17 -12.86
C ASN A 53 8.97 -2.41 -11.59
N LEU A 54 8.79 -1.35 -10.79
CA LEU A 54 7.90 -1.36 -9.64
C LEU A 54 6.58 -0.68 -10.02
N PHE A 55 5.48 -1.27 -9.57
CA PHE A 55 4.15 -0.73 -9.73
C PHE A 55 3.40 -0.76 -8.41
N ARG A 56 2.64 0.30 -8.13
CA ARG A 56 1.70 0.37 -7.02
C ARG A 56 0.30 0.02 -7.52
N ILE A 57 -0.28 -1.04 -6.96
CA ILE A 57 -1.67 -1.45 -7.17
C ILE A 57 -2.50 -0.98 -5.98
N ALA A 58 -3.66 -0.39 -6.25
CA ALA A 58 -4.57 0.07 -5.20
C ALA A 58 -5.16 -1.12 -4.42
N GLY A 59 -5.46 -0.94 -3.14
CA GLY A 59 -6.03 -2.01 -2.31
C GLY A 59 -7.37 -2.53 -2.82
N GLU A 60 -8.17 -1.70 -3.49
CA GLU A 60 -9.42 -2.15 -4.11
C GLU A 60 -9.23 -3.17 -5.24
N ASP A 61 -8.04 -3.20 -5.85
CA ASP A 61 -7.65 -4.18 -6.87
C ASP A 61 -6.85 -5.36 -6.28
N ALA A 62 -6.87 -5.56 -4.95
CA ALA A 62 -6.21 -6.69 -4.29
C ALA A 62 -6.62 -8.06 -4.85
N ASP A 63 -7.87 -8.18 -5.30
CA ASP A 63 -8.40 -9.39 -5.92
C ASP A 63 -7.62 -9.81 -7.16
N ALA A 64 -7.09 -8.83 -7.93
CA ALA A 64 -6.27 -9.10 -9.09
C ALA A 64 -4.96 -9.82 -8.72
N LEU A 65 -4.48 -9.62 -7.49
CA LEU A 65 -3.30 -10.29 -6.91
C LEU A 65 -3.64 -11.56 -6.12
N GLY A 66 -4.92 -11.97 -6.06
CA GLY A 66 -5.37 -13.07 -5.22
C GLY A 66 -5.36 -12.74 -3.72
N LYS A 67 -5.36 -11.46 -3.36
CA LYS A 67 -5.38 -10.97 -1.98
C LYS A 67 -6.78 -10.49 -1.59
N PRO A 68 -7.16 -10.60 -0.30
CA PRO A 68 -8.37 -9.95 0.18
C PRO A 68 -8.19 -8.43 0.09
N VAL A 69 -9.27 -7.73 -0.28
CA VAL A 69 -9.30 -6.28 -0.26
C VAL A 69 -9.08 -5.80 1.18
N PRO A 70 -8.06 -4.97 1.46
CA PRO A 70 -7.83 -4.45 2.79
C PRO A 70 -9.04 -3.61 3.22
N PRO A 71 -9.49 -3.74 4.48
CA PRO A 71 -10.63 -2.98 4.97
C PRO A 71 -10.33 -1.49 4.87
N ARG A 72 -11.29 -0.74 4.35
CA ARG A 72 -11.21 0.73 4.36
C ARG A 72 -11.38 1.21 5.81
N PRO A 73 -10.69 2.28 6.21
CA PRO A 73 -11.00 2.99 7.46
C PRO A 73 -12.48 3.35 7.49
N GLN A 74 -13.16 3.05 8.60
CA GLN A 74 -14.58 3.34 8.79
C GLN A 74 -14.75 4.21 10.02
N LEU A 75 -15.69 5.16 9.91
CA LEU A 75 -16.17 5.97 11.02
C LEU A 75 -17.65 5.68 11.23
N PRO A 76 -18.15 5.76 12.46
CA PRO A 76 -19.59 5.73 12.71
C PRO A 76 -20.28 6.96 12.09
N ASP A 77 -21.58 6.84 11.81
CA ASP A 77 -22.37 7.91 11.16
C ASP A 77 -22.44 9.19 12.03
N ASP A 78 -22.28 9.06 13.34
CA ASP A 78 -22.24 10.12 14.34
C ASP A 78 -20.83 10.43 14.85
N ALA A 79 -19.80 10.11 14.06
CA ALA A 79 -18.40 10.37 14.42
C ALA A 79 -18.15 11.85 14.74
N THR A 80 -17.43 12.07 15.83
CA THR A 80 -16.91 13.39 16.21
C THR A 80 -15.56 13.66 15.55
N ASP A 81 -15.13 14.92 15.56
CA ASP A 81 -13.79 15.30 15.09
C ASP A 81 -12.68 14.50 15.80
N ALA A 82 -12.85 14.22 17.10
CA ALA A 82 -11.89 13.39 17.86
C ALA A 82 -11.82 11.94 17.31
N ASP A 83 -12.94 11.36 16.89
CA ASP A 83 -12.96 10.02 16.31
C ASP A 83 -12.26 9.99 14.94
N VAL A 84 -12.41 11.06 14.16
CA VAL A 84 -11.72 11.24 12.87
C VAL A 84 -10.21 11.35 13.10
N GLU A 85 -9.79 12.19 14.05
CA GLU A 85 -8.38 12.38 14.39
C GLU A 85 -7.74 11.06 14.85
N ASP A 86 -8.40 10.32 15.75
CA ASP A 86 -7.96 9.01 16.21
C ASP A 86 -7.80 8.01 15.07
N LEU A 87 -8.70 8.02 14.09
CA LEU A 87 -8.62 7.15 12.92
C LEU A 87 -7.45 7.53 12.02
N ILE A 88 -7.20 8.82 11.80
CA ILE A 88 -6.06 9.32 11.03
C ILE A 88 -4.76 8.86 11.68
N TRP A 89 -4.60 9.05 12.99
CA TRP A 89 -3.40 8.61 13.71
C TRP A 89 -3.19 7.10 13.62
N LYS A 90 -4.26 6.30 13.80
CA LYS A 90 -4.20 4.84 13.62
C LYS A 90 -3.74 4.45 12.22
N GLN A 91 -4.24 5.14 11.19
CA GLN A 91 -3.85 4.86 9.81
C GLN A 91 -2.38 5.24 9.55
N LEU A 92 -1.92 6.38 10.04
CA LEU A 92 -0.53 6.84 9.88
C LEU A 92 0.46 5.88 10.55
N LYS A 93 0.11 5.27 11.68
CA LYS A 93 0.93 4.23 12.35
C LYS A 93 1.10 2.94 11.53
N THR A 94 0.36 2.76 10.44
CA THR A 94 0.55 1.63 9.51
C THR A 94 1.54 1.92 8.39
N CYS A 95 2.05 3.15 8.31
CA CYS A 95 3.05 3.57 7.33
C CYS A 95 4.43 3.49 7.96
N TYR A 96 5.27 2.60 7.43
CA TYR A 96 6.63 2.36 7.93
C TYR A 96 7.68 2.99 7.02
N ASP A 97 8.78 3.43 7.63
CA ASP A 97 9.97 3.77 6.87
C ASP A 97 10.53 2.51 6.16
N PRO A 98 10.93 2.61 4.89
CA PRO A 98 11.40 1.45 4.13
C PRO A 98 12.81 0.99 4.53
N GLU A 99 13.61 1.83 5.18
CA GLU A 99 14.97 1.51 5.63
C GLU A 99 15.01 1.12 7.11
N ILE A 100 14.14 1.73 7.91
CA ILE A 100 14.08 1.58 9.37
C ILE A 100 12.72 0.99 9.75
N PRO A 101 12.66 -0.13 10.50
CA PRO A 101 11.40 -0.82 10.83
C PRO A 101 10.61 -0.09 11.94
N VAL A 102 10.33 1.19 11.76
CA VAL A 102 9.59 2.08 12.67
C VAL A 102 8.59 2.89 11.84
N ASP A 103 7.40 3.14 12.39
CA ASP A 103 6.36 3.92 11.68
C ASP A 103 6.63 5.43 11.70
N VAL A 104 6.03 6.13 10.75
CA VAL A 104 6.23 7.58 10.55
C VAL A 104 5.79 8.43 11.75
N VAL A 105 4.87 7.93 12.58
CA VAL A 105 4.40 8.63 13.79
C VAL A 105 5.43 8.48 14.90
N GLU A 106 5.88 7.26 15.18
CA GLU A 106 6.91 7.00 16.20
C GLU A 106 8.28 7.57 15.81
N LEU A 107 8.56 7.74 14.51
CA LEU A 107 9.73 8.48 14.01
C LEU A 107 9.63 10.00 14.23
N GLY A 108 8.45 10.52 14.60
CA GLY A 108 8.23 11.95 14.79
C GLY A 108 8.23 12.76 13.48
N LEU A 109 7.88 12.13 12.35
CA LEU A 109 7.80 12.81 11.05
C LEU A 109 6.48 13.57 10.86
N ILE A 110 5.48 13.32 11.71
CA ILE A 110 4.18 13.97 11.71
C ILE A 110 4.11 14.91 12.92
N TYR A 111 3.90 16.20 12.67
CA TYR A 111 3.96 17.23 13.71
C TYR A 111 2.61 17.52 14.38
N GLU A 112 1.53 17.57 13.60
CA GLU A 112 0.19 17.84 14.09
C GLU A 112 -0.86 17.27 13.13
N CYS A 113 -2.05 16.99 13.66
CA CYS A 113 -3.24 16.65 12.89
C CYS A 113 -4.29 17.71 13.20
N VAL A 114 -4.73 18.46 12.19
CA VAL A 114 -5.72 19.53 12.33
C VAL A 114 -6.87 19.23 11.38
N LEU A 115 -8.10 19.27 11.90
CA LEU A 115 -9.35 19.02 11.17
C LEU A 115 -10.00 20.31 10.68
#